data_AF-A0A970QFX9-F1
#
_entry.id   AF-A0A970QFX9-F1
#
_cell.length_a   1.000
_cell.length_b   1.000
_cell.length_c   1.000
_cell.angle_alpha   90.00
_cell.angle_beta   90.00
_cell.angle_gamma   90.00
#
_symmetry.space_group_name_H-M   'P 1'
#
loop_
_entity.id
_entity.type
_entity.pdbx_description
1 polymer ?
#
loop_
_entity_poly.entity_id
_entity_poly.type
_entity_poly.pdbx_seq_one_letter_code
_entity_poly.pdbx_strand_id
1 'polypeptide(L)'
;MCILGLDIGTSGCKATIVAVDGAVLAQAGREYPLHSPRPGWEELDPEAVWAAVQAVIRQVMAGYRGDKIRAIGVSSFGEAVVAIDQDGRVLGNSMLYIDSRGQAEAARLRTDPGDARVLAIAGTYVQPMYSLCKIMWLKENRPEIYRRTWKFLLFADFILFRLGARPATDYSLAARTMAFDIRQKDWSQDLLDAAGVDGDKFAEPVPSGTVLGQLAGSLAGTLGLPGDVLLVAGGHDQACAALGAGVIRPGLAVDGLGSTECITPAFAQPILTPAMAGNHFASVPHVLPGLYVTYAFTFTSGSVLKWYRDRLGLPFRQEADQLGISAYTLMIERALQTPGPSPLLVLPHFAGAATPYMDAGAQGLMAGLTIDTRPEEMIRGILEGITFEIMINVERLAGAGVAIDELAAVGGMARSETFLQLKADMMGKPVTSLLVSEAGTLGVAILAGTACGAFRSHQEAVAGLVRKKRVYEPDPQQYAKYQARFSTYKKLYPLMQELQQDKEAQGRIS
;
A
#
# COMPACT_ATOMS: atom_id res chain seq x y z
N MET A 1 14.38 14.04 -21.61
CA MET A 1 13.52 14.68 -20.59
C MET A 1 13.45 13.78 -19.37
N CYS A 2 13.29 14.35 -18.17
CA CYS A 2 13.21 13.57 -16.94
C CYS A 2 12.05 14.04 -16.04
N ILE A 3 11.58 13.11 -15.22
CA ILE A 3 10.42 13.25 -14.35
C ILE A 3 10.83 12.84 -12.93
N LEU A 4 10.35 13.56 -11.93
CA LEU A 4 10.60 13.25 -10.52
C LEU A 4 9.32 12.65 -9.90
N GLY A 5 9.39 11.39 -9.49
CA GLY A 5 8.35 10.75 -8.70
C GLY A 5 8.65 10.84 -7.21
N LEU A 6 7.69 11.30 -6.42
CA LEU A 6 7.73 11.30 -4.96
C LEU A 6 6.71 10.31 -4.42
N ASP A 7 7.11 9.54 -3.42
CA ASP A 7 6.23 8.60 -2.71
C ASP A 7 6.34 8.84 -1.20
N ILE A 8 5.22 9.22 -0.59
CA ILE A 8 5.12 9.53 0.83
C ILE A 8 4.50 8.31 1.52
N GLY A 9 5.31 7.47 2.17
CA GLY A 9 4.87 6.31 2.94
C GLY A 9 4.67 6.64 4.42
N THR A 10 4.33 5.65 5.24
CA THR A 10 4.03 5.89 6.67
C THR A 10 5.27 6.23 7.51
N SER A 11 6.44 5.68 7.16
CA SER A 11 7.68 5.80 7.95
C SER A 11 8.78 6.59 7.24
N GLY A 12 8.49 7.13 6.06
CA GLY A 12 9.49 7.78 5.23
C GLY A 12 8.97 8.16 3.85
N CYS A 13 9.75 8.95 3.13
CA CYS A 13 9.49 9.32 1.75
C CYS A 13 10.62 8.88 0.83
N LYS A 14 10.29 8.68 -0.44
CA LYS A 14 11.23 8.33 -1.51
C LYS A 14 11.10 9.30 -2.66
N ALA A 15 12.21 9.55 -3.33
CA ALA A 15 12.28 10.32 -4.56
C ALA A 15 13.01 9.51 -5.63
N THR A 16 12.46 9.47 -6.84
CA THR A 16 13.09 8.80 -7.99
C THR A 16 13.04 9.72 -9.20
N ILE A 17 14.20 9.97 -9.81
CA ILE A 17 14.30 10.66 -11.11
C ILE A 17 14.33 9.58 -12.19
N VAL A 18 13.33 9.63 -13.08
CA VAL A 18 13.17 8.68 -14.18
C VAL A 18 13.28 9.42 -15.50
N ALA A 19 14.09 8.89 -16.42
CA ALA A 19 14.14 9.34 -17.79
C ALA A 19 12.98 8.77 -18.60
N VAL A 20 12.60 9.47 -19.67
CA VAL A 20 11.51 9.03 -20.58
C VAL A 20 11.78 7.69 -21.27
N ASP A 21 13.01 7.20 -21.26
CA ASP A 21 13.38 5.87 -21.74
C ASP A 21 13.24 4.77 -20.66
N GLY A 22 12.85 5.11 -19.44
CA GLY A 22 12.70 4.18 -18.31
C GLY A 22 13.93 4.04 -17.44
N ALA A 23 15.05 4.73 -17.73
CA ALA A 23 16.22 4.68 -16.87
C ALA A 23 15.97 5.41 -15.54
N VAL A 24 16.25 4.74 -14.42
CA VAL A 24 16.31 5.36 -13.09
C VAL A 24 17.65 6.06 -12.96
N LEU A 25 17.64 7.39 -12.95
CA LEU A 25 18.86 8.21 -12.98
C LEU A 25 19.35 8.60 -11.59
N ALA A 26 18.43 8.71 -10.63
CA ALA A 26 18.76 8.95 -9.23
C ALA A 26 17.61 8.48 -8.33
N GLN A 27 17.93 7.99 -7.15
CA GLN A 27 16.95 7.63 -6.14
C GLN A 27 17.48 7.97 -4.74
N ALA A 28 16.59 8.43 -3.87
CA ALA A 28 16.89 8.63 -2.46
C ALA A 28 15.68 8.31 -1.59
N GLY A 29 15.93 8.03 -0.31
CA GLY A 29 14.92 7.83 0.72
C GLY A 29 15.30 8.57 2.00
N ARG A 30 14.28 9.01 2.74
CA ARG A 30 14.41 9.65 4.05
C ARG A 30 13.31 9.15 4.97
N GLU A 31 13.70 8.70 6.15
CA GLU A 31 12.77 8.31 7.21
C GLU A 31 12.39 9.52 8.06
N TYR A 32 11.23 9.44 8.71
CA TYR A 32 10.78 10.40 9.71
C TYR A 32 10.09 9.65 10.86
N PRO A 33 10.12 10.21 12.08
CA PRO A 33 9.60 9.51 13.26
C PRO A 33 8.08 9.42 13.24
N LEU A 34 7.59 8.29 13.73
CA LEU A 34 6.21 8.13 14.17
C LEU A 34 6.07 8.64 15.61
N HIS A 35 5.01 9.37 15.91
CA HIS A 35 4.73 9.88 17.25
C HIS A 35 3.60 9.09 17.90
N SER A 36 3.89 8.42 19.00
CA SER A 36 2.89 7.67 19.79
C SER A 36 2.74 8.27 21.18
N PRO A 37 2.10 9.45 21.33
CA PRO A 37 2.09 10.21 22.59
C PRO A 37 1.31 9.51 23.72
N ARG A 38 0.39 8.62 23.37
CA ARG A 38 -0.45 7.83 24.28
C ARG A 38 -0.74 6.46 23.64
N PRO A 39 -1.09 5.44 24.43
CA PRO A 39 -1.54 4.16 23.89
C PRO A 39 -2.68 4.34 22.87
N GLY A 40 -2.50 3.77 21.68
CA GLY A 40 -3.45 3.85 20.56
C GLY A 40 -3.42 5.14 19.75
N TRP A 41 -2.63 6.14 20.15
CA TRP A 41 -2.43 7.36 19.37
C TRP A 41 -1.20 7.18 18.49
N GLU A 42 -1.37 7.36 17.19
CA GLU A 42 -0.32 7.18 16.19
C GLU A 42 -0.37 8.34 15.21
N GLU A 43 0.61 9.23 15.30
CA GLU A 43 0.60 10.53 14.65
C GLU A 43 1.86 10.78 13.82
N LEU A 44 1.71 11.49 12.70
CA LEU A 44 2.81 12.09 11.95
C LEU A 44 2.79 13.61 12.09
N ASP A 45 3.97 14.20 12.28
CA ASP A 45 4.17 15.64 12.15
C ASP A 45 4.29 16.02 10.66
N PRO A 46 3.32 16.75 10.07
CA PRO A 46 3.37 17.14 8.67
C PRO A 46 4.56 18.02 8.32
N GLU A 47 5.08 18.83 9.24
CA GLU A 47 6.27 19.65 8.98
C GLU A 47 7.54 18.80 8.95
N ALA A 48 7.64 17.75 9.77
CA ALA A 48 8.73 16.78 9.69
C ALA A 48 8.71 16.02 8.35
N VAL A 49 7.52 15.62 7.88
CA VAL A 49 7.36 14.99 6.56
C VAL A 49 7.77 15.96 5.45
N TRP A 50 7.33 17.22 5.49
CA TRP A 50 7.74 18.23 4.51
C TRP A 50 9.25 18.46 4.50
N ALA A 51 9.89 18.58 5.67
CA ALA A 51 11.33 18.74 5.78
C ALA A 51 12.08 17.54 5.17
N ALA A 52 11.59 16.30 5.40
CA ALA A 52 12.14 15.10 4.79
C ALA A 52 11.99 15.10 3.26
N VAL A 53 10.85 15.56 2.74
CA VAL A 53 10.61 15.72 1.30
C VAL A 53 11.59 16.73 0.68
N GLN A 54 11.80 17.89 1.32
CA GLN A 54 12.79 18.84 0.83
C GLN A 54 14.21 18.23 0.82
N ALA A 55 14.56 17.49 1.87
CA ALA A 55 15.86 16.84 1.99
C ALA A 55 16.08 15.75 0.92
N VAL A 56 15.06 14.92 0.66
CA VAL A 56 15.16 13.83 -0.32
C VAL A 56 15.24 14.38 -1.75
N ILE A 57 14.50 15.45 -2.06
CA ILE A 57 14.59 16.17 -3.35
C ILE A 57 16.01 16.73 -3.54
N ARG A 58 16.55 17.45 -2.54
CA ARG A 58 17.93 17.97 -2.61
C ARG A 58 18.95 16.87 -2.80
N GLN A 59 18.78 15.72 -2.14
CA GLN A 59 19.69 14.59 -2.28
C GLN A 59 19.70 14.02 -3.71
N VAL A 60 18.53 13.77 -4.31
CA VAL A 60 18.48 13.28 -5.70
C VAL A 60 19.05 14.31 -6.66
N MET A 61 18.76 15.60 -6.46
CA MET A 61 19.28 16.67 -7.32
C MET A 61 20.79 16.87 -7.18
N ALA A 62 21.37 16.68 -5.99
CA ALA A 62 22.81 16.79 -5.77
C ALA A 62 23.63 15.79 -6.60
N GLY A 63 23.11 14.56 -6.76
CA GLY A 63 23.72 13.50 -7.58
C GLY A 63 23.35 13.56 -9.07
N TYR A 64 22.37 14.38 -9.44
CA TYR A 64 21.81 14.38 -10.79
C TYR A 64 22.50 15.39 -11.71
N ARG A 65 22.90 14.95 -12.90
CA ARG A 65 23.53 15.78 -13.96
C ARG A 65 22.86 15.62 -15.32
N GLY A 66 21.64 15.10 -15.35
CA GLY A 66 20.89 14.83 -16.57
C GLY A 66 20.11 16.03 -17.10
N ASP A 67 19.14 15.73 -17.95
CA ASP A 67 18.20 16.70 -18.53
C ASP A 67 17.40 17.49 -17.48
N LYS A 68 16.72 18.55 -17.91
CA LYS A 68 15.80 19.27 -17.02
C LYS A 68 14.65 18.36 -16.55
N ILE A 69 14.38 18.40 -15.24
CA ILE A 69 13.15 17.85 -14.66
C ILE A 69 11.97 18.67 -15.18
N ARG A 70 10.97 18.03 -15.78
CA ARG A 70 9.80 18.71 -16.38
C ARG A 70 8.55 18.67 -15.51
N ALA A 71 8.41 17.63 -14.70
CA ALA A 71 7.24 17.45 -13.84
C ALA A 71 7.59 16.66 -12.58
N ILE A 72 6.80 16.91 -11.54
CA ILE A 72 6.78 16.17 -10.28
C ILE A 72 5.40 15.54 -10.11
N GLY A 73 5.37 14.23 -9.89
CA GLY A 73 4.19 13.51 -9.42
C GLY A 73 4.38 13.05 -7.98
N VAL A 74 3.31 13.06 -7.18
CA VAL A 74 3.37 12.69 -5.75
C VAL A 74 2.31 11.64 -5.42
N SER A 75 2.74 10.50 -4.88
CA SER A 75 1.86 9.50 -4.26
C SER A 75 1.96 9.58 -2.75
N SER A 76 0.91 9.14 -2.06
CA SER A 76 0.97 8.90 -0.62
C SER A 76 0.08 7.75 -0.20
N PHE A 77 0.34 7.22 0.99
CA PHE A 77 -0.68 6.45 1.71
C PHE A 77 -1.95 7.31 1.92
N GLY A 78 -3.08 6.64 2.19
CA GLY A 78 -4.38 7.28 2.38
C GLY A 78 -4.70 7.68 3.82
N GLU A 79 -5.97 8.04 4.03
CA GLU A 79 -6.67 8.22 5.32
C GLU A 79 -6.19 9.32 6.29
N ALA A 80 -4.90 9.61 6.36
CA ALA A 80 -4.35 10.60 7.27
C ALA A 80 -4.42 12.00 6.67
N VAL A 81 -5.16 12.89 7.34
CA VAL A 81 -5.38 14.27 6.88
C VAL A 81 -4.51 15.25 7.66
N VAL A 82 -4.00 16.24 6.95
CA VAL A 82 -3.29 17.40 7.45
C VAL A 82 -4.27 18.56 7.49
N ALA A 83 -4.53 19.09 8.69
CA ALA A 83 -5.36 20.27 8.88
C ALA A 83 -4.51 21.54 8.67
N ILE A 84 -4.88 22.37 7.69
CA ILE A 84 -4.23 23.66 7.42
C ILE A 84 -5.19 24.83 7.57
N ASP A 85 -4.69 26.00 8.00
CA ASP A 85 -5.44 27.26 7.95
C ASP A 85 -5.34 27.97 6.59
N GLN A 86 -5.98 29.14 6.46
CA GLN A 86 -6.00 29.93 5.23
C GLN A 86 -4.61 30.44 4.81
N ASP A 87 -3.67 30.55 5.74
CA ASP A 87 -2.26 30.91 5.46
C ASP A 87 -1.43 29.67 5.07
N GLY A 88 -2.05 28.49 5.03
CA GLY A 88 -1.37 27.22 4.75
C GLY A 88 -0.56 26.67 5.92
N ARG A 89 -0.74 27.19 7.15
CA ARG A 89 -0.03 26.69 8.33
C ARG A 89 -0.67 25.41 8.85
N VAL A 90 0.17 24.43 9.20
CA VAL A 90 -0.26 23.18 9.83
C VAL A 90 -0.82 23.46 11.24
N LEU A 91 -1.99 22.91 11.53
CA LEU A 91 -2.73 23.15 12.78
C LEU A 91 -2.52 22.07 13.86
N GLY A 92 -1.86 20.97 13.51
CA GLY A 92 -1.53 19.88 14.42
C GLY A 92 -1.03 18.65 13.67
N ASN A 93 -0.66 17.63 14.44
CA ASN A 93 -0.24 16.35 13.88
C ASN A 93 -1.39 15.63 13.16
N SER A 94 -1.03 14.82 12.16
CA SER A 94 -1.96 14.01 11.40
C SER A 94 -2.13 12.63 12.03
N MET A 95 -3.38 12.19 12.22
CA MET A 95 -3.72 10.88 12.77
C MET A 95 -3.59 9.78 11.71
N LEU A 96 -2.74 8.78 11.94
CA LEU A 96 -2.51 7.68 11.01
C LEU A 96 -3.65 6.66 10.99
N TYR A 97 -3.71 5.83 9.94
CA TYR A 97 -4.74 4.80 9.77
C TYR A 97 -4.72 3.71 10.86
N ILE A 98 -3.59 3.56 11.57
CA ILE A 98 -3.45 2.68 12.74
C ILE A 98 -3.84 3.36 14.07
N ASP A 99 -4.14 4.66 14.06
CA ASP A 99 -4.63 5.38 15.24
C ASP A 99 -6.02 4.88 15.63
N SER A 100 -6.24 4.67 16.94
CA SER A 100 -7.49 4.12 17.47
C SER A 100 -8.58 5.17 17.69
N ARG A 101 -8.29 6.47 17.58
CA ARG A 101 -9.31 7.53 17.63
C ARG A 101 -10.22 7.44 16.41
N GLY A 102 -11.44 7.93 16.54
CA GLY A 102 -12.48 7.77 15.51
C GLY A 102 -13.38 6.55 15.70
N GLN A 103 -13.17 5.72 16.75
CA GLN A 103 -13.98 4.52 16.99
C GLN A 103 -15.44 4.83 17.33
N ALA A 104 -15.71 5.83 18.17
CA ALA A 104 -17.07 6.22 18.54
C ALA A 104 -17.80 6.89 17.36
N GLU A 105 -17.07 7.63 16.55
CA GLU A 105 -17.50 8.25 15.30
C GLU A 105 -17.87 7.17 14.27
N ALA A 106 -17.00 6.18 14.08
CA ALA A 106 -17.27 5.03 13.23
C ALA A 106 -18.50 4.24 13.70
N ALA A 107 -18.68 4.01 15.01
CA ALA A 107 -19.85 3.32 15.54
C ALA A 107 -21.17 4.05 15.22
N ARG A 108 -21.17 5.39 15.23
CA ARG A 108 -22.32 6.20 14.82
C ARG A 108 -22.61 6.02 13.34
N LEU A 109 -21.60 6.14 12.47
CA LEU A 109 -21.77 5.96 11.02
C LEU A 109 -22.19 4.53 10.62
N ARG A 110 -21.83 3.51 11.41
CA ARG A 110 -22.34 2.14 11.26
C ARG A 110 -23.83 1.99 11.57
N THR A 111 -24.36 2.88 12.41
CA THR A 111 -25.78 2.89 12.76
C THR A 111 -26.57 3.73 11.76
N ASP A 112 -26.08 4.91 11.42
CA ASP A 112 -26.68 5.85 10.47
C ASP A 112 -25.54 6.65 9.78
N PRO A 113 -25.32 6.47 8.47
CA PRO A 113 -26.22 5.91 7.46
C PRO A 113 -26.14 4.38 7.31
N GLY A 114 -25.22 3.72 8.01
CA GLY A 114 -25.05 2.27 8.00
C GLY A 114 -24.06 1.75 6.95
N ASP A 115 -23.41 0.62 7.25
CA ASP A 115 -22.33 0.05 6.42
C ASP A 115 -22.74 -0.18 4.95
N ALA A 116 -23.97 -0.62 4.70
CA ALA A 116 -24.46 -0.86 3.35
C ALA A 116 -24.57 0.43 2.52
N ARG A 117 -24.99 1.53 3.15
CA ARG A 117 -25.10 2.84 2.49
C ARG A 117 -23.71 3.43 2.23
N VAL A 118 -22.81 3.34 3.21
CA VAL A 118 -21.42 3.76 3.07
C VAL A 118 -20.73 2.98 1.95
N LEU A 119 -20.88 1.65 1.91
CA LEU A 119 -20.33 0.82 0.83
C LEU A 119 -20.85 1.25 -0.55
N ALA A 120 -22.16 1.49 -0.66
CA ALA A 120 -22.76 1.88 -1.92
C ALA A 120 -22.19 3.22 -2.44
N ILE A 121 -21.84 4.16 -1.57
CA ILE A 121 -21.35 5.49 -1.95
C ILE A 121 -19.82 5.52 -2.04
N ALA A 122 -19.15 5.18 -0.95
CA ALA A 122 -17.71 5.35 -0.79
C ALA A 122 -16.88 4.18 -1.30
N GLY A 123 -17.50 3.05 -1.61
CA GLY A 123 -16.77 1.82 -1.97
C GLY A 123 -15.97 1.22 -0.81
N THR A 124 -16.15 1.73 0.40
CA THR A 124 -15.52 1.27 1.64
C THR A 124 -16.59 0.92 2.66
N TYR A 125 -16.22 0.16 3.68
CA TYR A 125 -17.06 -0.11 4.85
C TYR A 125 -16.62 0.79 6.01
N VAL A 126 -17.45 0.97 7.02
CA VAL A 126 -17.13 1.92 8.07
C VAL A 126 -16.00 1.41 8.96
N GLN A 127 -14.91 2.17 9.02
CA GLN A 127 -13.76 1.93 9.87
C GLN A 127 -13.23 3.24 10.47
N PRO A 128 -12.69 3.22 11.71
CA PRO A 128 -12.12 4.39 12.35
C PRO A 128 -10.86 4.89 11.62
N MET A 129 -10.21 4.03 10.82
CA MET A 129 -9.00 4.38 10.08
C MET A 129 -9.23 5.54 9.10
N TYR A 130 -10.43 5.66 8.51
CA TYR A 130 -10.72 6.61 7.44
C TYR A 130 -10.82 8.06 7.93
N SER A 131 -10.48 9.01 7.05
CA SER A 131 -10.36 10.43 7.39
C SER A 131 -11.64 11.02 7.98
N LEU A 132 -12.82 10.64 7.50
CA LEU A 132 -14.09 11.19 7.97
C LEU A 132 -14.29 10.98 9.47
N CYS A 133 -14.01 9.77 9.98
CA CYS A 133 -14.08 9.45 11.41
C CYS A 133 -13.11 10.29 12.25
N LYS A 134 -11.90 10.53 11.72
CA LYS A 134 -10.88 11.36 12.38
C LYS A 134 -11.26 12.84 12.39
N ILE A 135 -11.88 13.33 11.32
CA ILE A 135 -12.36 14.72 11.24
C ILE A 135 -13.52 14.94 12.21
N MET A 136 -14.45 13.99 12.32
CA MET A 136 -15.50 13.99 13.35
C MET A 136 -14.89 14.05 14.76
N TRP A 137 -13.88 13.22 15.03
CA TRP A 137 -13.18 13.22 16.31
C TRP A 137 -12.54 14.59 16.61
N LEU A 138 -11.87 15.20 15.62
CA LEU A 138 -11.29 16.54 15.75
C LEU A 138 -12.37 17.60 16.02
N LYS A 139 -13.52 17.53 15.35
CA LYS A 139 -14.63 18.46 15.56
C LYS A 139 -15.12 18.44 17.01
N GLU A 140 -15.18 17.26 17.62
CA GLU A 140 -15.70 17.07 18.98
C GLU A 140 -14.66 17.31 20.06
N ASN A 141 -13.43 16.85 19.85
CA ASN A 141 -12.40 16.82 20.89
C ASN A 141 -11.40 17.97 20.77
N ARG A 142 -11.26 18.57 19.58
CA ARG A 142 -10.35 19.68 19.26
C ARG A 142 -11.06 20.75 18.39
N PRO A 143 -12.19 21.30 18.85
CA PRO A 143 -13.03 22.21 18.05
C PRO A 143 -12.31 23.49 17.62
N GLU A 144 -11.26 23.92 18.33
CA GLU A 144 -10.41 25.03 17.95
C GLU A 144 -9.59 24.75 16.68
N ILE A 145 -9.10 23.51 16.50
CA ILE A 145 -8.42 23.08 15.28
C ILE A 145 -9.43 23.02 14.14
N TYR A 146 -10.55 22.33 14.34
CA TYR A 146 -11.57 22.15 13.32
C TYR A 146 -12.11 23.49 12.78
N ARG A 147 -12.41 24.46 13.67
CA ARG A 147 -12.89 25.79 13.27
C ARG A 147 -11.87 26.60 12.47
N ARG A 148 -10.58 26.51 12.83
CA ARG A 148 -9.49 27.20 12.11
C ARG A 148 -9.10 26.52 10.81
N THR A 149 -9.48 25.25 10.64
CA THR A 149 -9.12 24.47 9.44
C THR A 149 -9.84 25.05 8.23
N TRP A 150 -9.05 25.50 7.25
CA TRP A 150 -9.50 25.85 5.92
C TRP A 150 -9.60 24.59 5.04
N LYS A 151 -8.57 23.73 5.06
CA LYS A 151 -8.56 22.47 4.31
C LYS A 151 -7.99 21.32 5.12
N PHE A 152 -8.59 20.15 4.95
CA PHE A 152 -8.02 18.85 5.25
C PHE A 152 -7.40 18.28 3.96
N LEU A 153 -6.08 18.11 3.96
CA LEU A 153 -5.32 17.60 2.81
C LEU A 153 -4.75 16.23 3.15
N LEU A 154 -4.82 15.26 2.22
CA LEU A 154 -4.04 14.04 2.36
C LEU A 154 -2.56 14.33 2.08
N PHE A 155 -1.64 13.44 2.44
CA PHE A 155 -0.22 13.76 2.41
C PHE A 155 0.31 14.13 1.01
N ALA A 156 -0.11 13.45 -0.06
CA ALA A 156 0.26 13.87 -1.42
C ALA A 156 -0.25 15.29 -1.74
N ASP A 157 -1.50 15.58 -1.39
CA ASP A 157 -2.14 16.88 -1.59
C ASP A 157 -1.40 17.98 -0.82
N PHE A 158 -1.03 17.71 0.44
CA PHE A 158 -0.28 18.63 1.29
C PHE A 158 1.11 18.91 0.72
N ILE A 159 1.82 17.89 0.24
CA ILE A 159 3.15 18.07 -0.36
C ILE A 159 3.05 18.86 -1.67
N LEU A 160 2.07 18.55 -2.53
CA LEU A 160 1.81 19.32 -3.75
C LEU A 160 1.47 20.79 -3.42
N PHE A 161 0.61 21.02 -2.44
CA PHE A 161 0.27 22.36 -1.95
C PHE A 161 1.50 23.12 -1.46
N ARG A 162 2.36 22.50 -0.64
CA ARG A 162 3.62 23.09 -0.15
C ARG A 162 4.60 23.38 -1.28
N LEU A 163 4.57 22.62 -2.37
CA LEU A 163 5.37 22.88 -3.57
C LEU A 163 4.83 24.04 -4.43
N GLY A 164 3.60 24.50 -4.20
CA GLY A 164 2.99 25.62 -4.93
C GLY A 164 1.73 25.28 -5.72
N ALA A 165 1.19 24.06 -5.59
CA ALA A 165 -0.07 23.69 -6.21
C ALA A 165 -1.28 24.29 -5.48
N ARG A 166 -2.40 24.40 -6.19
CA ARG A 166 -3.71 24.64 -5.54
C ARG A 166 -4.14 23.41 -4.71
N PRO A 167 -4.95 23.57 -3.65
CA PRO A 167 -5.54 22.44 -2.94
C PRO A 167 -6.40 21.59 -3.89
N ALA A 168 -5.99 20.35 -4.10
CA ALA A 168 -6.74 19.34 -4.84
C ALA A 168 -6.40 17.96 -4.29
N THR A 169 -7.31 17.00 -4.42
CA THR A 169 -7.10 15.61 -4.02
C THR A 169 -7.42 14.67 -5.17
N ASP A 170 -6.58 13.66 -5.37
CA ASP A 170 -6.85 12.66 -6.40
C ASP A 170 -8.04 11.75 -6.02
N TYR A 171 -8.80 11.24 -6.99
CA TYR A 171 -9.93 10.33 -6.76
C TYR A 171 -9.58 9.06 -5.98
N SER A 172 -8.40 8.46 -6.20
CA SER A 172 -8.00 7.27 -5.46
C SER A 172 -7.68 7.58 -3.99
N LEU A 173 -7.12 8.75 -3.70
CA LEU A 173 -6.92 9.29 -2.35
C LEU A 173 -8.24 9.72 -1.70
N ALA A 174 -9.10 10.46 -2.42
CA ALA A 174 -10.41 10.91 -1.96
C ALA A 174 -11.28 9.75 -1.49
N ALA A 175 -11.28 8.64 -2.22
CA ALA A 175 -11.99 7.42 -1.83
C ALA A 175 -11.55 6.86 -0.46
N ARG A 176 -10.32 7.14 -0.03
CA ARG A 176 -9.78 6.74 1.28
C ARG A 176 -10.15 7.70 2.41
N THR A 177 -10.98 8.71 2.15
CA THR A 177 -11.54 9.54 3.24
C THR A 177 -12.83 8.95 3.80
N MET A 178 -13.50 8.04 3.08
CA MET A 178 -14.88 7.59 3.31
C MET A 178 -15.94 8.69 3.10
N ALA A 179 -15.57 9.87 2.59
CA ALA A 179 -16.50 10.96 2.28
C ALA A 179 -16.76 11.16 0.77
N PHE A 180 -16.06 10.40 -0.08
CA PHE A 180 -16.09 10.56 -1.54
C PHE A 180 -17.04 9.55 -2.20
N ASP A 181 -17.90 9.99 -3.11
CA ASP A 181 -18.70 9.10 -3.96
C ASP A 181 -17.84 8.60 -5.13
N ILE A 182 -17.49 7.31 -5.09
CA ILE A 182 -16.59 6.71 -6.08
C ILE A 182 -17.21 6.52 -7.47
N ARG A 183 -18.52 6.73 -7.62
CA ARG A 183 -19.25 6.67 -8.90
C ARG A 183 -19.44 8.06 -9.47
N GLN A 184 -19.87 9.02 -8.67
CA GLN A 184 -20.04 10.42 -9.07
C GLN A 184 -18.73 11.18 -9.20
N LYS A 185 -17.66 10.67 -8.58
CA LYS A 185 -16.33 11.27 -8.55
C LYS A 185 -16.30 12.65 -7.88
N ASP A 186 -17.11 12.82 -6.84
CA ASP A 186 -17.18 14.04 -6.04
C ASP A 186 -17.46 13.72 -4.56
N TRP A 187 -17.34 14.71 -3.67
CA TRP A 187 -17.70 14.56 -2.26
C TRP A 187 -19.19 14.25 -2.09
N SER A 188 -19.48 13.25 -1.26
CA SER A 188 -20.86 12.86 -0.97
C SER A 188 -21.45 13.75 0.10
N GLN A 189 -22.38 14.62 -0.27
CA GLN A 189 -23.15 15.41 0.71
C GLN A 189 -23.88 14.51 1.73
N ASP A 190 -24.41 13.37 1.30
CA ASP A 190 -25.09 12.39 2.18
C ASP A 190 -24.20 11.92 3.35
N LEU A 191 -23.00 11.41 3.04
CA LEU A 191 -22.03 10.99 4.05
C LEU A 191 -21.48 12.16 4.89
N LEU A 192 -21.30 13.34 4.30
CA LEU A 192 -20.84 14.52 5.02
C LEU A 192 -21.90 15.03 6.02
N ASP A 193 -23.17 15.07 5.62
CA ASP A 193 -24.29 15.46 6.47
C ASP A 193 -24.46 14.47 7.63
N ALA A 194 -24.40 13.17 7.34
CA ALA A 194 -24.48 12.14 8.38
C ALA A 194 -23.31 12.20 9.38
N ALA A 195 -22.11 12.55 8.91
CA ALA A 195 -20.96 12.80 9.77
C ALA A 195 -20.99 14.18 10.47
N GLY A 196 -21.87 15.08 10.03
CA GLY A 196 -21.88 16.47 10.45
C GLY A 196 -20.56 17.18 10.16
N VAL A 197 -19.94 16.96 9.00
CA VAL A 197 -18.66 17.57 8.60
C VAL A 197 -18.87 18.54 7.44
N ASP A 198 -18.22 19.69 7.49
CA ASP A 198 -18.38 20.73 6.46
C ASP A 198 -17.59 20.35 5.20
N GLY A 199 -18.30 20.18 4.08
CA GLY A 199 -17.71 19.74 2.80
C GLY A 199 -16.70 20.74 2.21
N ASP A 200 -16.85 22.03 2.51
CA ASP A 200 -15.94 23.08 2.07
C ASP A 200 -14.54 22.97 2.68
N LYS A 201 -14.36 22.15 3.72
CA LYS A 201 -13.05 21.83 4.31
C LYS A 201 -12.29 20.76 3.55
N PHE A 202 -12.88 20.11 2.56
CA PHE A 202 -12.15 19.18 1.70
C PHE A 202 -11.59 19.90 0.46
N ALA A 203 -10.47 19.38 -0.08
CA ALA A 203 -9.91 19.87 -1.33
C ALA A 203 -10.77 19.45 -2.54
N GLU A 204 -10.62 20.14 -3.66
CA GLU A 204 -11.33 19.75 -4.90
C GLU A 204 -10.87 18.36 -5.38
N PRO A 205 -11.78 17.41 -5.62
CA PRO A 205 -11.39 16.10 -6.14
C PRO A 205 -11.09 16.20 -7.64
N VAL A 206 -9.97 15.63 -8.07
CA VAL A 206 -9.48 15.65 -9.46
C VAL A 206 -9.03 14.26 -9.91
N PRO A 207 -9.02 13.96 -11.22
CA PRO A 207 -8.40 12.75 -11.71
C PRO A 207 -6.87 12.80 -11.52
N SER A 208 -6.26 11.64 -11.28
CA SER A 208 -4.80 11.50 -11.31
C SER A 208 -4.23 11.96 -12.66
N GLY A 209 -3.02 12.51 -12.66
CA GLY A 209 -2.41 13.11 -13.85
C GLY A 209 -2.85 14.54 -14.14
N THR A 210 -3.75 15.13 -13.34
CA THR A 210 -4.10 16.56 -13.48
C THR A 210 -2.92 17.45 -13.11
N VAL A 211 -2.59 18.42 -13.98
CA VAL A 211 -1.62 19.48 -13.66
C VAL A 211 -2.27 20.47 -12.69
N LEU A 212 -1.73 20.59 -11.50
CA LEU A 212 -2.27 21.42 -10.42
C LEU A 212 -1.61 22.81 -10.31
N GLY A 213 -0.49 23.00 -10.99
CA GLY A 213 0.27 24.24 -10.97
C GLY A 213 1.72 24.03 -11.38
N GLN A 214 2.55 25.00 -11.01
CA GLN A 214 3.99 24.98 -11.20
C GLN A 214 4.69 25.13 -9.85
N LEU A 215 5.92 24.65 -9.77
CA LEU A 215 6.76 24.82 -8.60
C LEU A 215 6.84 26.30 -8.21
N ALA A 216 6.59 26.60 -6.93
CA ALA A 216 6.74 27.95 -6.42
C ALA A 216 8.18 28.46 -6.65
N GLY A 217 8.33 29.63 -7.26
CA GLY A 217 9.64 30.19 -7.61
C GLY A 217 10.58 30.35 -6.41
N SER A 218 10.04 30.58 -5.21
CA SER A 218 10.80 30.64 -3.95
C SER A 218 11.45 29.31 -3.56
N LEU A 219 10.94 28.17 -4.04
CA LEU A 219 11.45 26.84 -3.73
C LEU A 219 12.46 26.32 -4.75
N ALA A 220 12.35 26.75 -6.02
CA ALA A 220 13.17 26.27 -7.13
C ALA A 220 14.67 26.23 -6.80
N GLY A 221 15.25 27.37 -6.40
CA GLY A 221 16.67 27.46 -6.04
C GLY A 221 17.04 26.60 -4.83
N THR A 222 16.18 26.55 -3.80
CA THR A 222 16.45 25.78 -2.57
C THR A 222 16.37 24.26 -2.77
N LEU A 223 15.59 23.80 -3.74
CA LEU A 223 15.41 22.39 -4.06
C LEU A 223 16.32 21.93 -5.21
N GLY A 224 17.01 22.86 -5.87
CA GLY A 224 17.83 22.58 -7.05
C GLY A 224 17.00 22.23 -8.29
N LEU A 225 15.75 22.66 -8.34
CA LEU A 225 14.80 22.36 -9.42
C LEU A 225 14.58 23.58 -10.33
N PRO A 226 14.24 23.37 -11.61
CA PRO A 226 13.77 24.46 -12.48
C PRO A 226 12.46 25.07 -11.96
N GLY A 227 12.25 26.37 -12.17
CA GLY A 227 11.02 27.06 -11.75
C GLY A 227 9.78 26.73 -12.59
N ASP A 228 9.95 26.15 -13.79
CA ASP A 228 8.89 25.78 -14.72
C ASP A 228 8.44 24.31 -14.57
N VAL A 229 8.83 23.64 -13.49
CA VAL A 229 8.43 22.26 -13.20
C VAL A 229 6.93 22.19 -12.92
N LEU A 230 6.22 21.35 -13.67
CA LEU A 230 4.80 21.09 -13.44
C LEU A 230 4.59 20.24 -12.18
N LEU A 231 3.57 20.58 -11.40
CA LEU A 231 3.11 19.81 -10.25
C LEU A 231 1.88 19.01 -10.66
N VAL A 232 1.94 17.69 -10.58
CA VAL A 232 0.94 16.77 -11.11
C VAL A 232 0.35 15.93 -10.00
N ALA A 233 -0.97 15.84 -9.95
CA ALA A 233 -1.69 14.96 -9.04
C ALA A 233 -1.26 13.50 -9.30
N GLY A 234 -0.71 12.83 -8.28
CA GLY A 234 -0.51 11.39 -8.32
C GLY A 234 -1.76 10.68 -7.82
N GLY A 235 -1.61 9.90 -6.75
CA GLY A 235 -2.74 9.24 -6.10
C GLY A 235 -2.31 8.37 -4.92
N HIS A 236 -3.19 7.46 -4.54
CA HIS A 236 -2.94 6.51 -3.46
C HIS A 236 -1.76 5.61 -3.83
N ASP A 237 -0.87 5.35 -2.88
CA ASP A 237 0.38 4.60 -3.07
C ASP A 237 0.17 3.24 -3.75
N GLN A 238 -0.81 2.46 -3.33
CA GLN A 238 -1.12 1.15 -3.92
C GLN A 238 -1.64 1.27 -5.36
N ALA A 239 -2.46 2.28 -5.66
CA ALA A 239 -2.98 2.51 -7.00
C ALA A 239 -1.88 3.02 -7.94
N CYS A 240 -0.96 3.86 -7.44
CA CYS A 240 0.23 4.28 -8.16
C CYS A 240 1.18 3.10 -8.39
N ALA A 241 1.38 2.23 -7.39
CA ALA A 241 2.18 1.03 -7.52
C ALA A 241 1.60 0.06 -8.56
N ALA A 242 0.27 -0.07 -8.63
CA ALA A 242 -0.40 -0.83 -9.69
C ALA A 242 -0.06 -0.26 -11.08
N LEU A 243 -0.18 1.05 -11.27
CA LEU A 243 0.20 1.70 -12.53
C LEU A 243 1.68 1.49 -12.88
N GLY A 244 2.59 1.72 -11.92
CA GLY A 244 4.02 1.54 -12.12
C GLY A 244 4.45 0.09 -12.32
N ALA A 245 3.58 -0.87 -11.97
CA ALA A 245 3.77 -2.28 -12.27
C ALA A 245 3.11 -2.72 -13.59
N GLY A 246 2.48 -1.79 -14.32
CA GLY A 246 1.83 -2.06 -15.61
C GLY A 246 0.42 -2.67 -15.48
N VAL A 247 -0.21 -2.55 -14.31
CA VAL A 247 -1.59 -3.00 -14.07
C VAL A 247 -2.54 -1.98 -14.67
N ILE A 248 -2.83 -2.12 -15.97
CA ILE A 248 -3.62 -1.13 -16.74
C ILE A 248 -4.87 -1.72 -17.39
N ARG A 249 -5.26 -2.94 -17.02
CA ARG A 249 -6.47 -3.61 -17.49
C ARG A 249 -6.98 -4.59 -16.43
N PRO A 250 -8.27 -4.98 -16.48
CA PRO A 250 -8.80 -6.02 -15.62
C PRO A 250 -8.01 -7.33 -15.71
N GLY A 251 -7.97 -8.07 -14.60
CA GLY A 251 -7.25 -9.34 -14.50
C GLY A 251 -5.76 -9.20 -14.18
N LEU A 252 -5.20 -8.00 -14.25
CA LEU A 252 -3.83 -7.74 -13.79
C LEU A 252 -3.84 -7.35 -12.32
N ALA A 253 -2.79 -7.73 -11.60
CA ALA A 253 -2.55 -7.28 -10.25
C ALA A 253 -1.06 -7.02 -9.99
N VAL A 254 -0.77 -6.04 -9.14
CA VAL A 254 0.57 -5.89 -8.57
C VAL A 254 0.61 -6.63 -7.26
N ASP A 255 1.71 -7.31 -7.00
CA ASP A 255 2.00 -8.00 -5.75
C ASP A 255 3.21 -7.33 -5.07
N GLY A 256 2.92 -6.52 -4.05
CA GLY A 256 3.90 -5.76 -3.30
C GLY A 256 4.53 -6.60 -2.19
N LEU A 257 5.66 -7.25 -2.48
CA LEU A 257 6.37 -8.15 -1.57
C LEU A 257 7.35 -7.40 -0.65
N GLY A 258 6.81 -6.64 0.30
CA GLY A 258 7.54 -5.86 1.29
C GLY A 258 7.66 -6.52 2.67
N SER A 259 7.74 -5.69 3.71
CA SER A 259 7.60 -6.16 5.11
C SER A 259 6.22 -6.77 5.34
N THR A 260 5.20 -6.12 4.78
CA THR A 260 3.84 -6.61 4.54
C THR A 260 3.74 -7.09 3.09
N GLU A 261 2.66 -7.79 2.75
CA GLU A 261 2.35 -8.11 1.37
C GLU A 261 0.99 -7.56 0.99
N CYS A 262 0.86 -7.00 -0.21
CA CYS A 262 -0.39 -6.45 -0.70
C CYS A 262 -0.55 -6.75 -2.18
N ILE A 263 -1.62 -7.44 -2.54
CA ILE A 263 -2.07 -7.57 -3.92
C ILE A 263 -3.10 -6.48 -4.20
N THR A 264 -2.84 -5.73 -5.28
CA THR A 264 -3.72 -4.68 -5.78
C THR A 264 -4.18 -5.03 -7.21
N PRO A 265 -5.31 -5.75 -7.37
CA PRO A 265 -5.83 -6.11 -8.68
C PRO A 265 -6.68 -4.99 -9.26
N ALA A 266 -6.64 -4.84 -10.59
CA ALA A 266 -7.49 -3.91 -11.32
C ALA A 266 -8.75 -4.59 -11.87
N PHE A 267 -9.85 -3.82 -11.93
CA PHE A 267 -11.13 -4.25 -12.49
C PHE A 267 -11.91 -3.07 -13.08
N ALA A 268 -12.86 -3.33 -13.98
CA ALA A 268 -13.44 -2.32 -14.89
C ALA A 268 -14.54 -1.43 -14.28
N GLN A 269 -15.17 -1.86 -13.18
CA GLN A 269 -16.31 -1.17 -12.58
C GLN A 269 -16.34 -1.42 -11.08
N PRO A 270 -16.88 -0.51 -10.26
CA PRO A 270 -16.85 -0.71 -8.82
C PRO A 270 -17.63 -1.96 -8.42
N ILE A 271 -17.02 -2.82 -7.60
CA ILE A 271 -17.64 -4.05 -7.10
C ILE A 271 -18.04 -3.80 -5.66
N LEU A 272 -19.35 -3.62 -5.43
CA LEU A 272 -19.92 -3.17 -4.16
C LEU A 272 -20.81 -4.25 -3.54
N THR A 273 -20.27 -5.47 -3.44
CA THR A 273 -21.02 -6.62 -2.95
C THR A 273 -20.85 -6.80 -1.44
N PRO A 274 -21.82 -7.44 -0.75
CA PRO A 274 -21.64 -7.85 0.64
C PRO A 274 -20.41 -8.76 0.84
N ALA A 275 -20.02 -9.51 -0.19
CA ALA A 275 -18.79 -10.32 -0.17
C ALA A 275 -17.53 -9.47 -0.10
N MET A 276 -17.44 -8.34 -0.82
CA MET A 276 -16.32 -7.40 -0.68
C MET A 276 -16.23 -6.87 0.76
N ALA A 277 -17.33 -6.33 1.28
CA ALA A 277 -17.37 -5.77 2.63
C ALA A 277 -17.10 -6.81 3.73
N GLY A 278 -17.70 -8.00 3.62
CA GLY A 278 -17.54 -9.09 4.58
C GLY A 278 -16.14 -9.74 4.58
N ASN A 279 -15.34 -9.50 3.54
CA ASN A 279 -13.92 -9.88 3.50
C ASN A 279 -12.99 -8.66 3.64
N HIS A 280 -13.53 -7.51 4.04
CA HIS A 280 -12.78 -6.29 4.31
C HIS A 280 -12.05 -5.69 3.08
N PHE A 281 -12.55 -5.97 1.88
CA PHE A 281 -12.07 -5.39 0.64
C PHE A 281 -12.78 -4.08 0.30
N ALA A 282 -12.01 -3.07 -0.12
CA ALA A 282 -12.54 -1.80 -0.61
C ALA A 282 -12.59 -1.79 -2.15
N SER A 283 -13.47 -0.99 -2.74
CA SER A 283 -13.49 -0.68 -4.16
C SER A 283 -13.07 0.78 -4.34
N VAL A 284 -11.86 1.01 -4.84
CA VAL A 284 -11.23 2.33 -4.90
C VAL A 284 -10.96 2.69 -6.36
N PRO A 285 -11.15 3.94 -6.81
CA PRO A 285 -10.74 4.34 -8.15
C PRO A 285 -9.26 4.02 -8.39
N HIS A 286 -8.94 3.45 -9.55
CA HIS A 286 -7.57 3.39 -10.01
C HIS A 286 -7.10 4.80 -10.40
N VAL A 287 -5.80 5.03 -10.44
CA VAL A 287 -5.22 6.26 -11.01
C VAL A 287 -5.37 6.39 -12.53
N LEU A 288 -5.98 5.39 -13.18
CA LEU A 288 -6.31 5.43 -14.60
C LEU A 288 -7.83 5.52 -14.74
N PRO A 289 -8.33 6.30 -15.71
CA PRO A 289 -9.75 6.47 -15.91
C PRO A 289 -10.41 5.14 -16.29
N GLY A 290 -11.61 4.90 -15.74
CA GLY A 290 -12.41 3.71 -16.04
C GLY A 290 -11.94 2.41 -15.38
N LEU A 291 -10.99 2.47 -14.44
CA LEU A 291 -10.55 1.33 -13.66
C LEU A 291 -10.72 1.56 -12.16
N TYR A 292 -10.83 0.46 -11.43
CA TYR A 292 -10.89 0.40 -9.98
C TYR A 292 -9.87 -0.62 -9.49
N VAL A 293 -9.48 -0.48 -8.23
CA VAL A 293 -8.60 -1.39 -7.52
C VAL A 293 -9.20 -1.77 -6.17
N THR A 294 -8.71 -2.87 -5.63
CA THR A 294 -8.91 -3.25 -4.23
C THR A 294 -7.57 -3.59 -3.60
N TYR A 295 -7.54 -3.79 -2.31
CA TYR A 295 -6.33 -4.09 -1.56
C TYR A 295 -6.57 -5.36 -0.75
N ALA A 296 -5.83 -6.41 -1.08
CA ALA A 296 -5.82 -7.65 -0.33
C ALA A 296 -4.42 -7.85 0.22
N PHE A 297 -4.26 -7.88 1.54
CA PHE A 297 -2.95 -7.73 2.16
C PHE A 297 -2.78 -8.61 3.40
N THR A 298 -1.53 -8.83 3.77
CA THR A 298 -1.10 -9.45 5.02
C THR A 298 -0.22 -8.48 5.80
N PHE A 299 -0.36 -8.43 7.14
CA PHE A 299 0.51 -7.61 7.99
C PHE A 299 1.96 -8.12 8.06
N THR A 300 2.18 -9.36 7.63
CA THR A 300 3.46 -10.04 7.73
C THR A 300 3.78 -10.76 6.43
N SER A 301 4.95 -10.44 5.89
CA SER A 301 5.53 -11.12 4.74
C SER A 301 7.05 -11.14 4.90
N GLY A 302 7.78 -10.16 4.36
CA GLY A 302 9.22 -10.02 4.64
C GLY A 302 9.56 -9.83 6.13
N SER A 303 8.62 -9.30 6.93
CA SER A 303 8.81 -9.10 8.38
C SER A 303 8.90 -10.42 9.16
N VAL A 304 8.15 -11.46 8.79
CA VAL A 304 8.26 -12.77 9.45
C VAL A 304 9.55 -13.49 9.04
N LEU A 305 10.01 -13.30 7.81
CA LEU A 305 11.32 -13.80 7.38
C LEU A 305 12.47 -13.08 8.11
N LYS A 306 12.34 -11.76 8.30
CA LYS A 306 13.25 -10.97 9.14
C LYS A 306 13.24 -11.47 10.60
N TRP A 307 12.07 -11.71 11.18
CA TRP A 307 11.95 -12.28 12.52
C TRP A 307 12.71 -13.61 12.62
N TYR A 308 12.53 -14.52 11.64
CA TYR A 308 13.25 -15.79 11.64
C TYR A 308 14.77 -15.58 11.59
N ARG A 309 15.24 -14.74 10.65
CA ARG A 309 16.66 -14.38 10.50
C ARG A 309 17.26 -13.86 11.81
N ASP A 310 16.53 -12.98 12.50
CA ASP A 310 17.03 -12.28 13.69
C ASP A 310 16.95 -13.14 14.96
N ARG A 311 16.00 -14.08 15.06
CA ARG A 311 15.77 -14.88 16.27
C ARG A 311 16.33 -16.29 16.19
N LEU A 312 16.27 -16.92 15.03
CA LEU A 312 16.61 -18.35 14.83
C LEU A 312 17.72 -18.53 13.78
N GLY A 313 17.92 -17.53 12.91
CA GLY A 313 18.79 -17.63 11.74
C GLY A 313 20.25 -17.23 11.94
N LEU A 314 20.79 -17.24 13.16
CA LEU A 314 22.19 -16.87 13.42
C LEU A 314 23.19 -17.67 12.54
N PRO A 315 23.06 -19.00 12.37
CA PRO A 315 23.95 -19.74 11.48
C PRO A 315 23.89 -19.26 10.02
N PHE A 316 22.70 -18.96 9.50
CA PHE A 316 22.54 -18.42 8.14
C PHE A 316 23.18 -17.04 8.00
N ARG A 317 23.09 -16.19 9.04
CA ARG A 317 23.74 -14.87 9.01
C ARG A 317 25.26 -15.00 8.95
N GLN A 318 25.84 -15.80 9.84
CA GLN A 318 27.29 -16.02 9.89
C GLN A 318 27.83 -16.58 8.58
N GLU A 319 27.12 -17.54 8.00
CA GLU A 319 27.53 -18.11 6.73
C GLU A 319 27.36 -17.13 5.56
N ALA A 320 26.25 -16.38 5.52
CA ALA A 320 26.04 -15.37 4.49
C ALA A 320 27.12 -14.26 4.55
N ASP A 321 27.53 -13.86 5.76
CA ASP A 321 28.63 -12.92 5.98
C ASP A 321 29.96 -13.48 5.44
N GLN A 322 30.25 -14.78 5.65
CA GLN A 322 31.44 -15.45 5.10
C GLN A 322 31.41 -15.53 3.56
N LEU A 323 30.23 -15.76 2.98
CA LEU A 323 30.03 -15.85 1.54
C LEU A 323 29.90 -14.48 0.85
N GLY A 324 29.80 -13.39 1.61
CA GLY A 324 29.59 -12.04 1.08
C GLY A 324 28.24 -11.87 0.38
N ILE A 325 27.22 -12.64 0.76
CA ILE A 325 25.87 -12.57 0.19
C ILE A 325 24.84 -12.14 1.24
N SER A 326 23.63 -11.80 0.79
CA SER A 326 22.53 -11.52 1.70
C SER A 326 22.08 -12.80 2.44
N ALA A 327 21.90 -12.71 3.75
CA ALA A 327 21.33 -13.79 4.55
C ALA A 327 19.95 -14.24 4.02
N TYR A 328 19.15 -13.32 3.49
CA TYR A 328 17.86 -13.65 2.88
C TYR A 328 18.01 -14.51 1.63
N THR A 329 19.00 -14.22 0.78
CA THR A 329 19.31 -15.04 -0.40
C THR A 329 19.66 -16.45 0.02
N LEU A 330 20.61 -16.61 0.95
CA LEU A 330 21.02 -17.92 1.43
C LEU A 330 19.85 -18.72 2.05
N MET A 331 19.04 -18.07 2.89
CA MET A 331 17.87 -18.67 3.53
C MET A 331 16.86 -19.18 2.50
N ILE A 332 16.49 -18.36 1.51
CA ILE A 332 15.47 -18.71 0.52
C ILE A 332 15.99 -19.81 -0.41
N GLU A 333 17.21 -19.69 -0.93
CA GLU A 333 17.75 -20.70 -1.87
C GLU A 333 17.87 -22.08 -1.21
N ARG A 334 18.31 -22.14 0.06
CA ARG A 334 18.37 -23.41 0.81
C ARG A 334 17.00 -24.00 1.10
N ALA A 335 16.06 -23.15 1.54
CA ALA A 335 14.70 -23.58 1.83
C ALA A 335 13.97 -24.17 0.61
N LEU A 336 14.30 -23.66 -0.59
CA LEU A 336 13.64 -24.02 -1.84
C LEU A 336 14.47 -24.98 -2.73
N GLN A 337 15.63 -25.46 -2.25
CA GLN A 337 16.48 -26.38 -2.99
C GLN A 337 15.79 -27.73 -3.28
N THR A 338 14.95 -28.20 -2.36
CA THR A 338 14.16 -29.42 -2.56
C THR A 338 12.83 -29.07 -3.25
N PRO A 339 12.38 -29.76 -4.30
CA PRO A 339 11.07 -29.49 -4.88
C PRO A 339 9.90 -30.02 -4.03
N GLY A 340 8.76 -29.32 -4.09
CA GLY A 340 7.47 -29.78 -3.55
C GLY A 340 7.15 -29.31 -2.14
N PRO A 341 5.90 -29.42 -1.67
CA PRO A 341 5.46 -28.71 -0.46
C PRO A 341 6.20 -29.11 0.82
N SER A 342 6.41 -28.16 1.72
CA SER A 342 6.94 -28.41 3.06
C SER A 342 6.09 -29.46 3.80
N PRO A 343 6.72 -30.30 4.65
CA PRO A 343 5.95 -31.08 5.63
C PRO A 343 5.23 -30.19 6.65
N LEU A 344 5.70 -28.95 6.85
CA LEU A 344 5.16 -27.98 7.79
C LEU A 344 4.03 -27.15 7.19
N LEU A 345 3.08 -26.71 8.02
CA LEU A 345 2.12 -25.66 7.68
C LEU A 345 2.32 -24.49 8.64
N VAL A 346 2.53 -23.29 8.09
CA VAL A 346 2.81 -22.10 8.89
C VAL A 346 1.75 -21.03 8.67
N LEU A 347 1.02 -20.69 9.73
CA LEU A 347 0.15 -19.53 9.76
C LEU A 347 1.02 -18.29 10.06
N PRO A 348 1.20 -17.34 9.12
CA PRO A 348 2.19 -16.27 9.26
C PRO A 348 1.70 -15.09 10.10
N HIS A 349 0.61 -15.21 10.88
CA HIS A 349 -0.03 -14.12 11.66
C HIS A 349 0.78 -13.67 12.90
N PHE A 350 2.04 -13.28 12.71
CA PHE A 350 2.96 -12.88 13.78
C PHE A 350 2.71 -11.44 14.29
N ALA A 351 1.81 -10.71 13.63
CA ALA A 351 1.37 -9.37 14.01
C ALA A 351 -0.14 -9.20 13.73
N GLY A 352 -0.93 -10.23 14.03
CA GLY A 352 -2.33 -10.31 13.65
C GLY A 352 -2.53 -10.78 12.20
N ALA A 353 -3.81 -10.92 11.83
CA ALA A 353 -4.27 -11.29 10.50
C ALA A 353 -4.96 -10.08 9.85
N ALA A 354 -4.61 -9.82 8.60
CA ALA A 354 -5.26 -8.77 7.80
C ALA A 354 -6.40 -9.40 6.98
N THR A 355 -6.63 -8.95 5.74
CA THR A 355 -7.71 -9.50 4.93
C THR A 355 -7.50 -11.01 4.68
N PRO A 356 -8.58 -11.81 4.67
CA PRO A 356 -9.99 -11.41 4.80
C PRO A 356 -10.50 -11.35 6.24
N TYR A 357 -9.65 -11.56 7.25
CA TYR A 357 -10.07 -11.77 8.65
C TYR A 357 -10.13 -10.47 9.48
N MET A 358 -9.19 -9.56 9.27
CA MET A 358 -9.01 -8.32 10.04
C MET A 358 -9.00 -8.55 11.57
N ASP A 359 -8.23 -9.56 11.99
CA ASP A 359 -8.13 -10.01 13.37
C ASP A 359 -6.77 -9.63 13.96
N ALA A 360 -6.75 -8.55 14.74
CA ALA A 360 -5.54 -8.07 15.42
C ALA A 360 -5.04 -9.04 16.51
N GLY A 361 -5.89 -9.95 16.99
CA GLY A 361 -5.56 -10.95 18.01
C GLY A 361 -4.91 -12.21 17.43
N ALA A 362 -5.01 -12.44 16.12
CA ALA A 362 -4.47 -13.65 15.48
C ALA A 362 -2.97 -13.86 15.75
N GLN A 363 -2.58 -15.11 15.94
CA GLN A 363 -1.21 -15.49 16.31
C GLN A 363 -0.59 -16.45 15.29
N GLY A 364 0.74 -16.37 15.16
CA GLY A 364 1.50 -17.28 14.34
C GLY A 364 1.46 -18.71 14.85
N LEU A 365 1.43 -19.69 13.94
CA LEU A 365 1.42 -21.12 14.24
C LEU A 365 2.36 -21.85 13.28
N MET A 366 3.22 -22.73 13.79
CA MET A 366 3.95 -23.70 12.97
C MET A 366 3.50 -25.10 13.35
N ALA A 367 2.77 -25.76 12.45
CA ALA A 367 2.25 -27.11 12.65
C ALA A 367 3.11 -28.15 11.91
N GLY A 368 3.31 -29.31 12.54
CA GLY A 368 4.01 -30.46 11.95
C GLY A 368 5.51 -30.56 12.28
N LEU A 369 6.00 -29.83 13.29
CA LEU A 369 7.39 -29.96 13.76
C LEU A 369 7.65 -31.35 14.33
N THR A 370 8.83 -31.90 14.01
CA THR A 370 9.36 -33.16 14.55
C THR A 370 10.80 -32.96 15.03
N ILE A 371 11.38 -33.95 15.71
CA ILE A 371 12.79 -33.91 16.13
C ILE A 371 13.77 -33.81 14.95
N ASP A 372 13.33 -34.23 13.75
CA ASP A 372 14.13 -34.22 12.53
C ASP A 372 13.95 -32.92 11.71
N THR A 373 13.07 -32.02 12.15
CA THR A 373 12.78 -30.79 11.41
C THR A 373 14.00 -29.87 11.37
N ARG A 374 14.38 -29.48 10.15
CA ARG A 374 15.56 -28.63 9.91
C ARG A 374 15.21 -27.14 9.80
N PRO A 375 16.16 -26.24 10.09
CA PRO A 375 15.96 -24.79 9.96
C PRO A 375 15.42 -24.33 8.59
N GLU A 376 15.91 -24.92 7.51
CA GLU A 376 15.47 -24.60 6.14
C GLU A 376 14.01 -25.00 5.87
N GLU A 377 13.48 -26.02 6.54
CA GLU A 377 12.08 -26.46 6.39
C GLU A 377 11.12 -25.48 7.06
N MET A 378 11.54 -24.87 8.18
CA MET A 378 10.79 -23.78 8.82
C MET A 378 10.73 -22.55 7.93
N ILE A 379 11.86 -22.17 7.30
CA ILE A 379 11.89 -21.06 6.33
C ILE A 379 10.96 -21.34 5.16
N ARG A 380 11.00 -22.56 4.60
CA ARG A 380 10.10 -22.96 3.53
C ARG A 380 8.64 -22.86 3.95
N GLY A 381 8.31 -23.39 5.13
CA GLY A 381 6.96 -23.31 5.68
C GLY A 381 6.49 -21.87 5.80
N ILE A 382 7.35 -20.93 6.21
CA ILE A 382 7.05 -19.49 6.23
C ILE A 382 6.75 -18.96 4.82
N LEU A 383 7.60 -19.24 3.82
CA LEU A 383 7.41 -18.77 2.44
C LEU A 383 6.11 -19.31 1.81
N GLU A 384 5.81 -20.58 2.06
CA GLU A 384 4.57 -21.22 1.64
C GLU A 384 3.36 -20.65 2.38
N GLY A 385 3.47 -20.43 3.70
CA GLY A 385 2.42 -19.83 4.53
C GLY A 385 2.04 -18.41 4.11
N ILE A 386 3.04 -17.57 3.83
CA ILE A 386 2.85 -16.23 3.26
C ILE A 386 2.06 -16.32 1.94
N THR A 387 2.46 -17.24 1.06
CA THR A 387 1.79 -17.41 -0.24
C THR A 387 0.37 -17.98 -0.09
N PHE A 388 0.15 -18.91 0.84
CA PHE A 388 -1.18 -19.45 1.10
C PHE A 388 -2.16 -18.40 1.63
N GLU A 389 -1.73 -17.49 2.52
CA GLU A 389 -2.60 -16.38 2.97
C GLU A 389 -3.07 -15.51 1.81
N ILE A 390 -2.17 -15.25 0.86
CA ILE A 390 -2.52 -14.54 -0.36
C ILE A 390 -3.44 -15.38 -1.27
N MET A 391 -3.25 -16.69 -1.36
CA MET A 391 -4.18 -17.57 -2.07
C MET A 391 -5.59 -17.54 -1.45
N ILE A 392 -5.72 -17.45 -0.12
CA ILE A 392 -7.02 -17.25 0.54
C ILE A 392 -7.65 -15.95 0.06
N ASN A 393 -6.89 -14.86 0.06
CA ASN A 393 -7.36 -13.57 -0.42
C ASN A 393 -7.80 -13.63 -1.89
N VAL A 394 -7.03 -14.27 -2.77
CA VAL A 394 -7.36 -14.47 -4.18
C VAL A 394 -8.65 -15.29 -4.34
N GLU A 395 -8.84 -16.36 -3.55
CA GLU A 395 -10.07 -17.16 -3.53
C GLU A 395 -11.28 -16.32 -3.11
N ARG A 396 -11.14 -15.48 -2.06
CA ARG A 396 -12.20 -14.59 -1.59
C ARG A 396 -12.54 -13.48 -2.59
N LEU A 397 -11.53 -12.89 -3.22
CA LEU A 397 -11.68 -11.89 -4.28
C LEU A 397 -12.41 -12.47 -5.49
N ALA A 398 -12.05 -13.67 -5.93
CA ALA A 398 -12.74 -14.36 -7.01
C ALA A 398 -14.23 -14.59 -6.66
N GLY A 399 -14.52 -15.05 -5.44
CA GLY A 399 -15.89 -15.19 -4.94
C GLY A 399 -16.67 -13.87 -4.84
N ALA A 400 -15.98 -12.74 -4.73
CA ALA A 400 -16.57 -11.40 -4.73
C ALA A 400 -16.71 -10.78 -6.14
N GLY A 401 -16.19 -11.43 -7.18
CA GLY A 401 -16.26 -10.97 -8.58
C GLY A 401 -15.00 -10.29 -9.11
N VAL A 402 -13.88 -10.33 -8.36
CA VAL A 402 -12.59 -9.78 -8.77
C VAL A 402 -11.69 -10.92 -9.26
N ALA A 403 -11.47 -11.00 -10.57
CA ALA A 403 -10.56 -11.98 -11.17
C ALA A 403 -9.12 -11.46 -11.20
N ILE A 404 -8.17 -12.38 -11.00
CA ILE A 404 -6.73 -12.13 -11.15
C ILE A 404 -6.19 -13.22 -12.06
N ASP A 405 -5.61 -12.82 -13.19
CA ASP A 405 -5.06 -13.71 -14.21
C ASP A 405 -3.52 -13.74 -14.13
N GLU A 406 -2.90 -12.57 -13.92
CA GLU A 406 -1.44 -12.40 -13.92
C GLU A 406 -1.02 -11.41 -12.83
N LEU A 407 0.17 -11.63 -12.28
CA LEU A 407 0.74 -10.83 -11.19
C LEU A 407 2.05 -10.18 -11.61
N ALA A 408 2.24 -8.91 -11.27
CA ALA A 408 3.52 -8.22 -11.35
C ALA A 408 4.11 -8.07 -9.95
N ALA A 409 5.23 -8.72 -9.67
CA ALA A 409 5.85 -8.73 -8.35
C ALA A 409 6.85 -7.57 -8.19
N VAL A 410 6.71 -6.82 -7.10
CA VAL A 410 7.56 -5.68 -6.74
C VAL A 410 7.99 -5.77 -5.28
N GLY A 411 8.91 -4.92 -4.84
CA GLY A 411 9.41 -4.93 -3.46
C GLY A 411 10.61 -5.84 -3.20
N GLY A 412 10.94 -6.03 -1.92
CA GLY A 412 12.19 -6.64 -1.49
C GLY A 412 12.28 -8.14 -1.80
N MET A 413 11.22 -8.89 -1.56
CA MET A 413 11.25 -10.35 -1.81
C MET A 413 11.10 -10.69 -3.30
N ALA A 414 10.62 -9.76 -4.13
CA ALA A 414 10.59 -9.92 -5.59
C ALA A 414 11.99 -10.03 -6.23
N ARG A 415 13.07 -9.81 -5.47
CA ARG A 415 14.46 -10.03 -5.91
C ARG A 415 14.84 -11.52 -5.97
N SER A 416 14.15 -12.38 -5.22
CA SER A 416 14.42 -13.82 -5.25
C SER A 416 13.64 -14.48 -6.38
N GLU A 417 14.36 -14.91 -7.41
CA GLU A 417 13.77 -15.62 -8.56
C GLU A 417 13.12 -16.94 -8.13
N THR A 418 13.75 -17.66 -7.19
CA THR A 418 13.27 -18.93 -6.66
C THR A 418 11.97 -18.77 -5.86
N PHE A 419 11.83 -17.68 -5.08
CA PHE A 419 10.57 -17.39 -4.40
C PHE A 419 9.46 -16.99 -5.38
N LEU A 420 9.76 -16.22 -6.42
CA LEU A 420 8.77 -15.88 -7.44
C LEU A 420 8.29 -17.10 -8.24
N GLN A 421 9.18 -18.05 -8.53
CA GLN A 421 8.79 -19.33 -9.13
C GLN A 421 7.89 -20.14 -8.19
N LEU A 422 8.24 -20.26 -6.90
CA LEU A 422 7.38 -20.91 -5.90
C LEU A 422 5.99 -20.27 -5.90
N LYS A 423 5.93 -18.93 -5.91
CA LYS A 423 4.67 -18.20 -5.87
C LYS A 423 3.82 -18.52 -7.11
N ALA A 424 4.41 -18.48 -8.31
CA ALA A 424 3.74 -18.85 -9.55
C ALA A 424 3.17 -20.28 -9.47
N ASP A 425 4.01 -21.25 -9.07
CA ASP A 425 3.62 -22.65 -8.91
C ASP A 425 2.45 -22.82 -7.93
N MET A 426 2.48 -22.16 -6.78
CA MET A 426 1.42 -22.26 -5.76
C MET A 426 0.10 -21.62 -6.23
N MET A 427 0.17 -20.44 -6.83
CA MET A 427 -1.02 -19.69 -7.24
C MET A 427 -1.63 -20.23 -8.54
N GLY A 428 -0.86 -20.94 -9.36
CA GLY A 428 -1.27 -21.38 -10.70
C GLY A 428 -1.44 -20.21 -11.67
N LYS A 429 -0.63 -19.15 -11.49
CA LYS A 429 -0.73 -17.90 -12.24
C LYS A 429 0.67 -17.40 -12.63
N PRO A 430 0.85 -16.81 -13.82
CA PRO A 430 2.12 -16.19 -14.19
C PRO A 430 2.47 -15.05 -13.24
N VAL A 431 3.72 -15.04 -12.77
CA VAL A 431 4.28 -13.95 -11.96
C VAL A 431 5.39 -13.27 -12.74
N THR A 432 5.32 -11.96 -12.90
CA THR A 432 6.30 -11.16 -13.65
C THR A 432 7.14 -10.33 -12.69
N SER A 433 8.45 -10.48 -12.72
CA SER A 433 9.39 -9.54 -12.09
C SER A 433 9.66 -8.36 -13.02
N LEU A 434 9.87 -7.17 -12.45
CA LEU A 434 10.15 -5.92 -13.18
C LEU A 434 11.60 -5.48 -12.98
N LEU A 435 12.14 -4.72 -13.94
CA LEU A 435 13.48 -4.13 -13.81
C LEU A 435 13.52 -3.05 -12.73
N VAL A 436 12.45 -2.28 -12.59
CA VAL A 436 12.30 -1.25 -11.56
C VAL A 436 11.43 -1.82 -10.44
N SER A 437 11.99 -1.96 -9.24
CA SER A 437 11.27 -2.49 -8.08
C SER A 437 10.42 -1.44 -7.36
N GLU A 438 10.69 -0.14 -7.57
CA GLU A 438 9.96 0.98 -6.95
C GLU A 438 8.76 1.39 -7.83
N ALA A 439 7.72 0.56 -7.81
CA ALA A 439 6.56 0.79 -8.66
C ALA A 439 5.75 2.04 -8.28
N GLY A 440 5.70 2.43 -6.99
CA GLY A 440 4.97 3.62 -6.55
C GLY A 440 5.49 4.90 -7.21
N THR A 441 6.80 5.17 -7.09
CA THR A 441 7.44 6.35 -7.71
C THR A 441 7.40 6.28 -9.25
N LEU A 442 7.48 5.09 -9.84
CA LEU A 442 7.32 4.91 -11.28
C LEU A 442 5.91 5.21 -11.76
N GLY A 443 4.88 4.83 -11.00
CA GLY A 443 3.47 5.12 -11.30
C GLY A 443 3.19 6.61 -11.38
N VAL A 444 3.68 7.39 -10.40
CA VAL A 444 3.53 8.85 -10.46
C VAL A 444 4.42 9.51 -11.51
N ALA A 445 5.55 8.90 -11.86
CA ALA A 445 6.35 9.35 -13.00
C ALA A 445 5.63 9.12 -14.34
N ILE A 446 4.89 8.02 -14.49
CA ILE A 446 4.03 7.75 -15.66
C ILE A 446 2.94 8.83 -15.80
N LEU A 447 2.26 9.15 -14.69
CA LEU A 447 1.23 10.21 -14.65
C LEU A 447 1.84 11.57 -15.02
N ALA A 448 2.93 11.95 -14.36
CA ALA A 448 3.59 13.23 -14.58
C ALA A 448 4.23 13.35 -15.99
N GLY A 449 4.75 12.25 -16.53
CA GLY A 449 5.29 12.19 -17.90
C GLY A 449 4.20 12.38 -18.95
N THR A 450 3.05 11.75 -18.76
CA THR A 450 1.89 11.92 -19.65
C THR A 450 1.37 13.36 -19.57
N ALA A 451 1.22 13.89 -18.36
CA ALA A 451 0.72 15.25 -18.11
C ALA A 451 1.62 16.35 -18.70
N CYS A 452 2.95 16.17 -18.71
CA CYS A 452 3.88 17.12 -19.30
C CYS A 452 4.14 16.93 -20.81
N GLY A 453 3.40 16.00 -21.45
CA GLY A 453 3.50 15.74 -22.89
C GLY A 453 4.71 14.92 -23.32
N ALA A 454 5.42 14.29 -22.37
CA ALA A 454 6.52 13.37 -22.70
C ALA A 454 6.01 12.06 -23.34
N PHE A 455 4.76 11.69 -23.05
CA PHE A 455 4.05 10.56 -23.65
C PHE A 455 2.66 11.02 -24.09
N ARG A 456 2.12 10.45 -25.18
CA ARG A 456 0.81 10.80 -25.73
C ARG A 456 -0.34 10.16 -24.96
N SER A 457 -0.05 9.09 -24.22
CA SER A 457 -1.02 8.34 -23.43
C SER A 457 -0.36 7.60 -22.27
N HIS A 458 -1.17 7.23 -21.26
CA HIS A 458 -0.71 6.38 -20.16
C HIS A 458 -0.22 5.01 -20.67
N GLN A 459 -0.85 4.46 -21.71
CA GLN A 459 -0.46 3.18 -22.32
C GLN A 459 0.93 3.27 -22.95
N GLU A 460 1.23 4.36 -23.67
CA GLU A 460 2.57 4.61 -24.23
C GLU A 460 3.62 4.77 -23.14
N ALA A 461 3.30 5.55 -22.10
CA ALA A 461 4.19 5.73 -20.95
C ALA A 461 4.48 4.40 -20.25
N VAL A 462 3.47 3.57 -20.01
CA VAL A 462 3.64 2.23 -19.39
C VAL A 462 4.48 1.33 -20.28
N ALA A 463 4.24 1.29 -21.59
CA ALA A 463 5.03 0.48 -22.51
C ALA A 463 6.51 0.89 -22.57
N GLY A 464 6.82 2.19 -22.43
CA GLY A 464 8.19 2.70 -22.41
C GLY A 464 8.90 2.54 -21.06
N LEU A 465 8.18 2.73 -19.96
CA LEU A 465 8.76 2.84 -18.62
C LEU A 465 8.69 1.53 -17.81
N VAL A 466 7.65 0.72 -17.98
CA VAL A 466 7.46 -0.53 -17.23
C VAL A 466 8.11 -1.69 -17.97
N ARG A 467 9.37 -1.98 -17.62
CA ARG A 467 10.14 -3.04 -18.26
C ARG A 467 10.07 -4.35 -17.47
N LYS A 468 9.55 -5.40 -18.11
CA LYS A 468 9.56 -6.77 -17.58
C LYS A 468 11.01 -7.29 -17.53
N LYS A 469 11.40 -7.88 -16.40
CA LYS A 469 12.68 -8.59 -16.24
C LYS A 469 12.54 -10.06 -16.64
N ARG A 470 11.59 -10.78 -16.03
CA ARG A 470 11.35 -12.21 -16.25
C ARG A 470 9.92 -12.59 -15.86
N VAL A 471 9.32 -13.50 -16.63
CA VAL A 471 8.04 -14.14 -16.30
C VAL A 471 8.32 -15.54 -15.76
N TYR A 472 7.68 -15.89 -14.66
CA TYR A 472 7.69 -17.20 -14.03
C TYR A 472 6.35 -17.86 -14.30
N GLU A 473 6.37 -18.90 -15.14
CA GLU A 473 5.18 -19.66 -15.50
C GLU A 473 4.93 -20.75 -14.44
N PRO A 474 3.68 -21.00 -14.05
CA PRO A 474 3.37 -22.02 -13.06
C PRO A 474 3.65 -23.43 -13.62
N ASP A 475 4.33 -24.28 -12.83
CA ASP A 475 4.40 -25.72 -13.11
C ASP A 475 3.09 -26.40 -12.67
N PRO A 476 2.32 -27.01 -13.61
CA PRO A 476 1.05 -27.67 -13.28
C PRO A 476 1.18 -28.81 -12.27
N GLN A 477 2.30 -29.53 -12.24
CA GLN A 477 2.53 -30.62 -11.30
C GLN A 477 2.75 -30.08 -9.88
N GLN A 478 3.47 -28.97 -9.76
CA GLN A 478 3.70 -28.31 -8.48
C GLN A 478 2.41 -27.66 -7.97
N TYR A 479 1.66 -27.00 -8.86
CA TYR A 479 0.35 -26.43 -8.56
C TYR A 479 -0.61 -27.48 -7.98
N ALA A 480 -0.71 -28.66 -8.60
CA ALA A 480 -1.57 -29.73 -8.08
C ALA A 480 -1.19 -30.18 -6.66
N LYS A 481 0.12 -30.28 -6.35
CA LYS A 481 0.61 -30.62 -5.00
C LYS A 481 0.26 -29.54 -3.98
N TYR A 482 0.41 -28.27 -4.35
CA TYR A 482 0.10 -27.14 -3.47
C TYR A 482 -1.39 -26.94 -3.27
N GLN A 483 -2.24 -27.20 -4.26
CA GLN A 483 -3.70 -27.18 -4.11
C GLN A 483 -4.20 -28.20 -3.09
N ALA A 484 -3.64 -29.42 -3.10
CA ALA A 484 -3.96 -30.43 -2.09
C ALA A 484 -3.57 -29.96 -0.67
N ARG A 485 -2.40 -29.31 -0.53
CA ARG A 485 -1.95 -28.72 0.74
C ARG A 485 -2.79 -27.52 1.18
N PHE A 486 -3.23 -26.68 0.23
CA PHE A 486 -4.00 -25.48 0.50
C PHE A 486 -5.32 -25.78 1.21
N SER A 487 -6.00 -26.87 0.82
CA SER A 487 -7.23 -27.32 1.50
C SER A 487 -7.01 -27.67 2.97
N THR A 488 -5.83 -28.22 3.31
CA THR A 488 -5.45 -28.46 4.71
C THR A 488 -5.03 -27.17 5.40
N TYR A 489 -4.31 -26.29 4.70
CA TYR A 489 -3.89 -24.98 5.21
C TYR A 489 -5.06 -24.15 5.72
N LYS A 490 -6.18 -24.10 4.97
CA LYS A 490 -7.39 -23.34 5.34
C LYS A 490 -8.00 -23.74 6.70
N LYS A 491 -7.60 -24.87 7.28
CA LYS A 491 -8.04 -25.33 8.60
C LYS A 491 -7.24 -24.72 9.76
N LEU A 492 -6.06 -24.14 9.49
CA LEU A 492 -5.16 -23.63 10.54
C LEU A 492 -5.75 -22.42 11.27
N TYR A 493 -6.33 -21.45 10.55
CA TYR A 493 -6.86 -20.25 11.17
C TYR A 493 -8.08 -20.54 12.08
N PRO A 494 -9.10 -21.31 11.65
CA PRO A 494 -10.18 -21.72 12.54
C PRO A 494 -9.70 -22.45 13.81
N LEU A 495 -8.75 -23.38 13.67
CA LEU A 495 -8.15 -24.07 14.80
C LEU A 495 -7.45 -23.09 15.77
N MET A 496 -6.72 -22.12 15.23
CA MET A 496 -6.07 -21.08 16.03
C MET A 496 -7.09 -20.24 16.79
N GLN A 497 -8.21 -19.86 16.15
CA GLN A 497 -9.30 -19.13 16.81
C GLN A 497 -9.94 -19.93 17.95
N GLU A 498 -10.20 -21.22 17.76
CA GLU A 498 -10.72 -22.11 18.82
C GLU A 498 -9.78 -22.11 20.04
N LEU A 499 -8.47 -22.27 19.80
CA LEU A 499 -7.46 -22.26 20.86
C LEU A 499 -7.37 -20.92 21.60
N GLN A 500 -7.64 -19.80 20.93
CA GLN A 500 -7.67 -18.48 21.56
C GLN A 500 -8.90 -18.31 22.46
N GLN A 501 -10.07 -18.73 21.99
CA GLN A 501 -11.32 -18.67 22.76
C GLN A 501 -11.22 -19.51 24.05
N ASP A 502 -10.62 -20.69 23.98
CA ASP A 502 -10.40 -21.55 25.15
C ASP A 502 -9.48 -20.89 26.18
N LYS A 503 -8.40 -20.21 25.74
CA LYS A 503 -7.50 -19.46 26.63
C LYS A 503 -8.21 -18.30 27.32
N GLU A 504 -9.03 -17.55 26.60
CA GLU A 504 -9.83 -16.47 27.18
C GLU A 504 -10.83 -16.99 28.22
N ALA A 505 -11.47 -18.14 27.95
CA ALA A 505 -12.37 -18.80 28.88
C ALA A 505 -11.64 -19.26 30.16
N GLN A 506 -10.43 -19.81 30.03
CA GLN A 506 -9.60 -20.24 31.17
C GLN A 506 -9.04 -19.05 31.97
N GLY A 507 -8.63 -17.97 31.31
CA GLY A 507 -8.12 -16.77 31.96
C GLY A 507 -9.17 -15.94 32.71
N ARG A 508 -10.47 -16.18 32.45
CA ARG A 508 -11.59 -15.60 33.24
C ARG A 508 -11.92 -16.41 34.50
N ILE A 509 -11.26 -17.57 34.71
CA ILE A 509 -11.45 -18.46 35.86
C ILE A 509 -10.31 -18.31 36.89
N SER A 510 -9.20 -17.64 36.53
CA SER A 510 -8.12 -17.22 37.44
C SER A 510 -8.30 -15.78 37.90
#